data_AF-A0A2N2LUG4-F1
#
_entry.id   AF-A0A2N2LUG4-F1
#
_cell.length_a   1.000
_cell.length_b   1.000
_cell.length_c   1.000
_cell.angle_alpha   90.00
_cell.angle_beta   90.00
_cell.angle_gamma   90.00
#
_symmetry.space_group_name_H-M   'P 1'
#
loop_
_entity.id
_entity.type
_entity.pdbx_description
1 polymer ?
#
loop_
_entity_poly.entity_id
_entity_poly.type
_entity_poly.pdbx_seq_one_letter_code
_entity_poly.pdbx_strand_id
1 'polypeptide(L)'
;IIAEAVRVSRSRVFIGFFNKHSFVGTRQSVRKLFGFPVTSGIRFFTVGEMLSIISQAMSPASVAWGSVIYLPSPVYTFFSELEELFPMKKNPLGAFVGIAFAVNYTYQTIQSPILNSFDVKAKTRAAAPEAVRIMLQEGDQ
;
A
#
# COMPACT_ATOMS: atom_id res chain seq x y z
N ILE A 1 -0.94 -6.15 -3.27
CA ILE A 1 -0.89 -4.70 -2.97
C ILE A 1 -0.98 -4.44 -1.47
N ILE A 2 -2.01 -4.88 -0.73
CA ILE A 2 -2.10 -4.59 0.72
C ILE A 2 -0.95 -5.19 1.53
N ALA A 3 -0.59 -6.45 1.28
CA ALA A 3 0.59 -7.08 1.90
C ALA A 3 1.89 -6.28 1.63
N GLU A 4 2.01 -5.71 0.44
CA GLU A 4 3.16 -4.87 0.08
C GLU A 4 3.13 -3.54 0.81
N ALA A 5 1.95 -2.89 0.90
CA ALA A 5 1.78 -1.68 1.69
C ALA A 5 2.15 -1.91 3.16
N VAL A 6 1.76 -3.05 3.73
CA VAL A 6 2.15 -3.47 5.08
C VAL A 6 3.67 -3.64 5.18
N ARG A 7 4.30 -4.34 4.22
CA ARG A 7 5.75 -4.57 4.19
C ARG A 7 6.55 -3.26 4.19
N VAL A 8 6.15 -2.29 3.37
CA VAL A 8 6.91 -1.03 3.18
C VAL A 8 6.58 0.06 4.20
N SER A 9 5.48 -0.06 4.94
CA SER A 9 5.00 1.01 5.83
C SER A 9 5.56 0.93 7.24
N ARG A 10 6.44 1.86 7.60
CA ARG A 10 7.14 1.90 8.89
C ARG A 10 6.27 1.81 10.15
N SER A 11 5.02 2.30 10.14
CA SER A 11 4.22 2.42 11.37
C SER A 11 2.73 2.15 11.18
N ARG A 12 2.11 2.80 10.20
CA ARG A 12 0.66 2.72 9.97
C ARG A 12 0.36 2.70 8.48
N VAL A 13 -0.71 2.01 8.13
CA VAL A 13 -1.29 2.01 6.78
C VAL A 13 -2.68 2.64 6.87
N PHE A 14 -2.99 3.52 5.92
CA PHE A 14 -4.34 4.03 5.68
C PHE A 14 -4.84 3.51 4.33
N ILE A 15 -6.06 2.98 4.32
CA ILE A 15 -6.73 2.47 3.12
C ILE A 15 -8.06 3.20 2.95
N GLY A 16 -8.21 3.87 1.81
CA GLY A 16 -9.47 4.47 1.37
C GLY A 16 -10.15 3.63 0.29
N PHE A 17 -11.46 3.43 0.39
CA PHE A 17 -12.23 2.67 -0.61
C PHE A 17 -13.70 3.09 -0.68
N PHE A 18 -14.34 2.76 -1.80
CA PHE A 18 -15.77 2.99 -1.98
C PHE A 18 -16.62 1.91 -1.32
N ASN A 19 -17.63 2.34 -0.58
CA ASN A 19 -18.43 1.47 0.25
C ASN A 19 -19.62 0.85 -0.51
N LYS A 20 -19.81 -0.47 -0.40
CA LYS A 20 -21.01 -1.15 -0.93
C LYS A 20 -22.30 -0.75 -0.20
N HIS A 21 -22.21 -0.41 1.08
CA HIS A 21 -23.37 -0.06 1.93
C HIS A 21 -23.68 1.43 1.94
N SER A 22 -23.16 2.20 0.99
CA SER A 22 -23.42 3.64 0.93
C SER A 22 -24.92 3.91 0.85
N PHE A 23 -25.40 4.83 1.70
CA PHE A 23 -26.77 5.32 1.64
C PHE A 23 -26.96 6.38 0.54
N VAL A 24 -25.88 6.91 -0.02
CA VAL A 24 -25.86 7.99 -1.05
C VAL A 24 -26.44 7.56 -2.41
N GLY A 25 -26.89 6.31 -2.52
CA GLY A 25 -27.56 5.77 -3.69
C GLY A 25 -26.81 4.61 -4.31
N THR A 26 -27.22 4.22 -5.51
CA THR A 26 -26.63 3.09 -6.23
C THR A 26 -25.14 3.31 -6.52
N ARG A 27 -24.40 2.23 -6.84
CA ARG A 27 -22.99 2.32 -7.30
C ARG A 27 -22.79 3.33 -8.43
N GLN A 28 -23.80 3.51 -9.29
CA GLN A 28 -23.76 4.47 -10.38
C GLN A 28 -23.85 5.92 -9.89
N SER A 29 -24.64 6.20 -8.85
CA SER A 29 -24.72 7.52 -8.22
C SER A 29 -23.39 7.90 -7.57
N VAL A 30 -22.76 6.96 -6.87
CA VAL A 30 -21.41 7.16 -6.31
C VAL A 30 -20.42 7.44 -7.44
N ARG A 31 -20.43 6.65 -8.53
CA ARG A 31 -19.56 6.90 -9.68
C ARG A 31 -19.71 8.29 -10.27
N LYS A 32 -20.96 8.74 -10.47
CA LYS A 32 -21.25 10.09 -10.96
C LYS A 32 -20.76 11.16 -9.99
N LEU A 33 -20.97 10.99 -8.68
CA LEU A 33 -20.55 11.94 -7.65
C LEU A 33 -19.04 12.17 -7.66
N PHE A 34 -18.26 11.11 -7.88
CA PHE A 34 -16.80 11.17 -7.94
C PHE A 34 -16.26 11.33 -9.38
N GLY A 35 -17.11 11.58 -10.39
CA GLY A 35 -16.70 11.84 -11.77
C GLY A 35 -16.12 10.63 -12.52
N PHE A 36 -16.41 9.40 -12.10
CA PHE A 36 -15.87 8.20 -12.72
C PHE A 36 -16.65 7.77 -13.97
N PRO A 37 -15.96 7.31 -15.04
CA PRO A 37 -16.64 6.76 -16.21
C PRO A 37 -17.35 5.43 -15.89
N VAL A 38 -18.40 5.11 -16.65
CA VAL A 38 -19.20 3.88 -16.47
C VAL A 38 -18.37 2.60 -16.66
N THR A 39 -17.33 2.67 -17.49
CA THR A 39 -16.39 1.58 -17.76
C THR A 39 -15.27 1.44 -16.73
N SER A 40 -15.22 2.33 -15.73
CA SER A 40 -14.16 2.26 -14.72
C SER A 40 -14.20 0.91 -13.99
N GLY A 41 -13.04 0.24 -13.87
CA GLY A 41 -12.87 -1.02 -13.13
C GLY A 41 -12.94 -0.86 -11.60
N ILE A 42 -13.73 0.11 -11.11
CA ILE A 42 -13.81 0.46 -9.69
C ILE A 42 -14.51 -0.65 -8.93
N ARG A 43 -13.82 -1.11 -7.89
CA ARG A 43 -14.34 -2.09 -6.94
C ARG A 43 -14.84 -1.38 -5.70
N PHE A 44 -15.99 -1.84 -5.22
CA PHE A 44 -16.57 -1.43 -3.96
C PHE A 44 -16.33 -2.54 -2.95
N PHE A 45 -16.17 -2.18 -1.67
CA PHE A 45 -16.00 -3.14 -0.57
C PHE A 45 -16.91 -2.76 0.59
N THR A 46 -17.29 -3.73 1.42
CA THR A 46 -17.81 -3.44 2.77
C THR A 46 -16.64 -3.24 3.73
N VAL A 47 -16.89 -2.64 4.89
CA VAL A 47 -15.90 -2.55 5.98
C VAL A 47 -15.41 -3.94 6.38
N GLY A 48 -16.33 -4.90 6.55
CA GLY A 48 -16.01 -6.28 6.93
C GLY A 48 -15.15 -7.01 5.90
N GLU A 49 -15.47 -6.86 4.60
CA GLU A 49 -14.64 -7.41 3.52
C GLU A 49 -13.23 -6.83 3.56
N MET A 50 -13.11 -5.51 3.75
CA MET A 50 -11.80 -4.87 3.79
C MET A 50 -10.98 -5.31 5.01
N LEU A 51 -11.63 -5.41 6.18
CA LEU A 51 -11.00 -5.93 7.40
C LEU A 51 -10.53 -7.38 7.24
N SER A 52 -11.30 -8.23 6.56
CA SER A 52 -10.92 -9.61 6.26
C SER A 52 -9.70 -9.70 5.33
N ILE A 53 -9.63 -8.83 4.31
CA ILE A 53 -8.45 -8.76 3.43
C ILE A 53 -7.23 -8.25 4.19
N ILE A 54 -7.39 -7.26 5.07
CA ILE A 54 -6.30 -6.77 5.94
C ILE A 54 -5.81 -7.90 6.86
N SER A 55 -6.74 -8.66 7.47
CA SER A 55 -6.39 -9.76 8.39
C SER A 55 -5.63 -10.90 7.70
N GLN A 56 -5.84 -11.11 6.40
CA GLN A 56 -5.04 -12.06 5.60
C GLN A 56 -3.60 -11.59 5.37
N ALA A 57 -3.37 -10.27 5.33
CA ALA A 57 -2.05 -9.69 5.13
C ALA A 57 -1.26 -9.56 6.46
N MET A 58 -1.96 -9.21 7.55
CA MET A 58 -1.38 -9.12 8.89
C MET A 58 -2.48 -9.13 9.96
N SER A 59 -2.16 -9.53 11.19
CA SER A 59 -3.06 -9.32 12.34
C SER A 59 -2.84 -7.91 12.92
N PRO A 60 -3.79 -6.96 12.73
CA PRO A 60 -3.59 -5.58 13.18
C PRO A 60 -3.79 -5.46 14.70
N ALA A 61 -2.85 -4.81 15.40
CA ALA A 61 -2.99 -4.58 16.85
C ALA A 61 -4.04 -3.51 17.19
N SER A 62 -4.25 -2.55 16.30
CA SER A 62 -5.27 -1.53 16.45
C SER A 62 -5.80 -1.12 15.09
N VAL A 63 -7.13 -0.97 14.99
CA VAL A 63 -7.81 -0.56 13.78
C VAL A 63 -8.79 0.57 14.11
N ALA A 64 -8.62 1.70 13.45
CA ALA A 64 -9.56 2.80 13.45
C ALA A 64 -10.20 2.89 12.07
N TRP A 65 -11.51 3.13 12.01
CA TRP A 65 -12.18 3.33 10.74
C TRP A 65 -13.37 4.29 10.87
N GLY A 66 -13.70 4.91 9.75
CA GLY A 66 -14.84 5.80 9.61
C GLY A 66 -15.26 5.93 8.15
N SER A 67 -16.40 6.55 7.92
CA SER A 67 -16.85 6.86 6.57
C SER A 67 -17.21 8.33 6.45
N VAL A 68 -17.32 8.82 5.21
CA VAL A 68 -17.67 10.19 4.86
C VAL A 68 -18.60 10.19 3.65
N ILE A 69 -19.22 11.34 3.37
CA ILE A 69 -20.11 11.54 2.22
C ILE A 69 -21.35 10.65 2.38
N TYR A 70 -22.31 11.12 3.19
CA TYR A 70 -23.49 10.36 3.60
C TYR A 70 -24.74 10.65 2.78
N LEU A 71 -24.78 11.78 2.08
CA LEU A 71 -25.97 12.24 1.36
C LEU A 71 -25.62 12.67 -0.09
N PRO A 72 -26.53 12.48 -1.06
CA PRO A 72 -26.34 12.96 -2.43
C PRO A 72 -26.41 14.49 -2.54
N SER A 73 -25.79 15.04 -3.59
CA SER A 73 -25.52 16.48 -3.78
C SER A 73 -26.67 17.47 -3.51
N PRO A 74 -27.97 17.20 -3.78
CA PRO A 74 -29.04 18.17 -3.47
C PRO A 74 -29.29 18.35 -1.97
N VAL A 75 -28.90 17.36 -1.16
CA VAL A 75 -29.18 17.30 0.27
C VAL A 75 -28.04 17.94 1.09
N TYR A 76 -26.83 17.99 0.53
CA TYR A 76 -25.69 18.68 1.14
C TYR A 76 -25.93 20.18 1.34
N THR A 77 -26.67 20.82 0.43
CA THR A 77 -27.02 22.25 0.53
C THR A 77 -28.01 22.55 1.66
N PHE A 78 -28.78 21.54 2.11
CA PHE A 78 -29.77 21.67 3.18
C PHE A 78 -29.28 21.16 4.54
N PHE A 79 -28.23 20.35 4.58
CA PHE A 79 -27.87 19.54 5.74
C PHE A 79 -26.37 19.45 6.01
N SER A 80 -25.62 20.54 5.77
CA SER A 80 -24.23 20.66 6.23
C SER A 80 -24.10 20.40 7.75
N GLU A 81 -25.15 20.74 8.52
CA GLU A 81 -25.24 20.50 9.97
C GLU A 81 -25.45 19.02 10.34
N LEU A 82 -25.97 18.17 9.43
CA LEU A 82 -26.12 16.74 9.73
C LEU A 82 -24.79 15.98 9.70
N GLU A 83 -23.79 16.46 8.97
CA GLU A 83 -22.45 15.84 9.01
C GLU A 83 -21.82 15.91 10.40
N GLU A 84 -22.14 16.95 11.18
CA GLU A 84 -21.73 17.06 12.59
C GLU A 84 -22.53 16.15 13.52
N LEU A 85 -23.77 15.82 13.15
CA LEU A 85 -24.69 15.00 13.95
C LEU A 85 -24.40 13.49 13.83
N PHE A 86 -23.88 13.05 12.69
CA PHE A 86 -23.50 11.65 12.50
C PHE A 86 -22.14 11.36 13.13
N PRO A 87 -22.03 10.39 14.05
CA PRO A 87 -20.74 9.97 14.55
C PRO A 87 -19.90 9.44 13.37
N MET A 88 -18.92 10.24 12.92
CA MET A 88 -18.07 9.90 11.78
C MET A 88 -17.21 8.65 12.01
N LYS A 89 -17.05 8.26 13.28
CA LYS A 89 -16.39 7.01 13.69
C LYS A 89 -17.40 5.86 13.69
N LYS A 90 -17.01 4.75 13.05
CA LYS A 90 -17.77 3.49 13.00
C LYS A 90 -19.16 3.58 12.33
N ASN A 91 -19.46 4.63 11.57
CA ASN A 91 -20.67 4.68 10.74
C ASN A 91 -20.39 4.00 9.39
N PRO A 92 -21.12 2.93 9.02
CA PRO A 92 -20.90 2.19 7.79
C PRO A 92 -21.67 2.72 6.58
N LEU A 93 -22.31 3.90 6.65
CA LEU A 93 -23.25 4.37 5.61
C LEU A 93 -22.67 5.39 4.62
N GLY A 94 -21.47 5.93 4.88
CA GLY A 94 -20.81 6.87 3.95
C GLY A 94 -20.38 6.20 2.65
N ALA A 95 -20.31 6.98 1.57
CA ALA A 95 -19.90 6.52 0.24
C ALA A 95 -18.41 6.16 0.16
N PHE A 96 -17.59 6.79 0.99
CA PHE A 96 -16.16 6.54 1.07
C PHE A 96 -15.79 6.16 2.51
N VAL A 97 -15.01 5.08 2.65
CA VAL A 97 -14.56 4.57 3.94
C VAL A 97 -13.04 4.69 4.01
N GLY A 98 -12.55 5.13 5.17
CA GLY A 98 -11.14 5.10 5.54
C GLY A 98 -10.90 4.10 6.67
N ILE A 99 -9.90 3.25 6.52
CA ILE A 99 -9.38 2.36 7.57
C ILE A 99 -7.92 2.71 7.82
N ALA A 100 -7.56 2.98 9.07
CA ALA A 100 -6.20 3.15 9.54
C ALA A 100 -5.84 2.03 10.53
N PHE A 101 -4.69 1.40 10.35
CA PHE A 101 -4.23 0.36 11.26
C PHE A 101 -2.71 0.41 11.48
N ALA A 102 -2.29 -0.02 12.67
CA ALA A 102 -0.87 -0.13 13.02
C ALA A 102 -0.24 -1.36 12.36
N VAL A 103 0.95 -1.16 11.79
CA VAL A 103 1.80 -2.23 11.26
C VAL A 103 2.69 -2.74 12.39
N ASN A 104 2.54 -4.02 12.72
CA ASN A 104 3.42 -4.69 13.69
C ASN A 104 4.45 -5.50 12.92
N TYR A 105 5.72 -5.17 13.10
CA TYR A 105 6.81 -5.94 12.53
C TYR A 105 7.25 -7.03 13.49
N THR A 106 7.13 -8.29 13.09
CA THR A 106 7.72 -9.42 13.83
C THR A 106 9.25 -9.44 13.69
N TYR A 107 9.79 -8.91 12.59
CA TYR A 107 11.22 -8.87 12.31
C TYR A 107 11.64 -7.47 11.89
N GLN A 108 12.44 -6.81 12.74
CA GLN A 108 13.17 -5.60 12.36
C GLN A 108 14.55 -6.03 11.87
N THR A 109 14.80 -5.88 10.56
CA THR A 109 16.17 -5.99 10.07
C THR A 109 16.93 -4.79 10.60
N ILE A 110 17.81 -5.01 11.57
CA ILE A 110 18.79 -4.02 11.98
C ILE A 110 19.65 -3.79 10.73
N GLN A 111 19.45 -2.64 10.07
CA GLN A 111 20.38 -2.17 9.06
C GLN A 111 21.63 -1.69 9.76
N SER A 112 22.38 -2.62 10.36
CA SER A 112 23.76 -2.37 10.73
C SER A 112 24.48 -2.15 9.40
N PRO A 113 24.97 -0.94 9.07
CA PRO A 113 25.89 -0.81 7.96
C PRO A 113 27.02 -1.80 8.21
N ILE A 114 27.40 -2.57 7.19
CA ILE A 114 28.55 -3.46 7.27
C ILE A 114 29.77 -2.53 7.34
N LEU A 115 30.15 -2.15 8.56
CA LEU A 115 31.31 -1.29 8.81
C LEU A 115 32.63 -2.03 8.62
N ASN A 116 32.58 -3.36 8.49
CA ASN A 116 33.75 -4.16 8.22
C ASN A 116 33.94 -4.24 6.71
N SER A 117 34.99 -3.58 6.21
CA SER A 117 35.53 -3.83 4.88
C SER A 117 35.80 -5.33 4.76
N PHE A 118 35.01 -6.02 3.93
CA PHE A 118 35.40 -7.35 3.50
C PHE A 118 36.72 -7.18 2.75
N ASP A 119 37.80 -7.72 3.30
CA ASP A 119 39.04 -7.94 2.57
C ASP A 119 38.70 -8.93 1.45
N VAL A 120 38.25 -8.38 0.32
CA VAL A 120 38.22 -9.10 -0.93
C VAL A 120 39.69 -9.36 -1.25
N LYS A 121 40.20 -10.48 -0.75
CA LYS A 121 41.41 -11.09 -1.30
C LYS A 121 41.11 -11.36 -2.75
N ALA A 122 41.39 -10.36 -3.58
CA ALA A 122 41.60 -10.54 -5.00
C ALA A 122 42.61 -11.67 -5.07
N LYS A 123 42.15 -12.88 -5.40
CA LYS A 123 43.01 -13.90 -5.94
C LYS A 123 43.58 -13.25 -7.18
N THR A 124 44.77 -12.66 -7.05
CA THR A 124 45.65 -12.45 -8.18
C THR A 124 45.77 -13.81 -8.82
N ARG A 125 44.95 -14.06 -9.85
CA ARG A 125 45.27 -15.09 -10.82
C ARG A 125 46.63 -14.65 -11.32
N ALA A 126 47.67 -15.30 -10.82
CA ALA A 126 48.96 -15.30 -11.48
C ALA A 126 48.63 -15.61 -12.93
N ALA A 127 48.87 -14.65 -13.82
CA ALA A 127 48.78 -14.88 -15.25
C ALA A 127 49.59 -16.15 -15.52
N ALA A 128 48.92 -17.19 -16.03
CA ALA A 128 49.56 -18.44 -16.33
C ALA A 128 50.78 -18.14 -17.23
N PRO A 129 52.00 -18.54 -16.84
CA PRO A 129 53.23 -18.13 -17.53
C PRO A 129 53.30 -18.61 -18.99
N GLU A 130 52.41 -19.52 -19.41
CA GLU A 130 52.31 -19.96 -20.81
C GLU A 130 51.71 -18.91 -21.76
N ALA A 131 50.81 -18.03 -21.30
CA ALA A 131 50.20 -17.03 -22.18
C ALA A 131 51.19 -15.95 -22.63
N VAL A 132 52.23 -15.67 -21.82
CA VAL A 132 53.27 -14.69 -22.14
C VAL A 132 54.32 -15.26 -23.10
N ARG A 133 54.54 -16.58 -23.12
CA ARG A 133 55.47 -17.22 -24.05
C ARG A 133 55.00 -17.20 -25.50
N ILE A 134 53.68 -17.29 -25.73
CA ILE A 134 53.11 -17.28 -27.09
C ILE A 134 53.22 -15.89 -27.72
N MET A 135 53.04 -14.81 -26.93
CA MET A 135 53.11 -13.43 -27.46
C MET A 135 54.53 -12.94 -27.79
N LEU A 136 55.57 -13.58 -27.25
CA LEU A 136 56.97 -13.19 -27.51
C LEU A 136 57.58 -13.90 -28.75
N GLN A 137 56.95 -14.95 -29.27
CA GLN A 137 57.45 -15.65 -30.47
C GLN A 137 56.84 -15.12 -31.78
N GLU A 138 55.74 -14.38 -31.74
CA GLU A 138 55.13 -13.76 -32.93
C GLU A 138 55.73 -12.39 -33.30
N GLY A 139 56.72 -11.91 -32.55
CA GLY A 139 57.38 -10.61 -32.77
C GLY A 139 58.68 -10.65 -33.58
N ASP A 140 59.11 -11.82 -34.06
CA ASP A 140 60.43 -12.02 -34.70
C ASP A 140 60.32 -12.73 -36.07
N GLN A 141 59.41 -12.24 -36.92
CA GLN A 141 59.41 -12.46 -38.39
C GLN A 141 59.28 -11.15 -39.15
#